data_AF-A0A972IEJ6-F1
#
_entry.id   AF-A0A972IEJ6-F1
#
_cell.length_a   1.000
_cell.length_b   1.000
_cell.length_c   1.000
_cell.angle_alpha   90.00
_cell.angle_beta   90.00
_cell.angle_gamma   90.00
#
_symmetry.space_group_name_H-M   'P 1'
#
loop_
_entity.id
_entity.type
_entity.pdbx_description
1 polymer ?
#
loop_
_entity_poly.entity_id
_entity_poly.type
_entity_poly.pdbx_seq_one_letter_code
_entity_poly.pdbx_strand_id
1 'polypeptide(L)' 'MYSAAKKNNCKVMVCHVLRSTPFYVAVKKLLIDGRIGEIVTINAVVYERRTAC' A
#
# COMPACT_ATOMS: atom_id res chain seq x y z
N MET A 1 7.49 19.54 9.38
CA MET A 1 6.57 19.51 8.21
C MET A 1 5.09 19.53 8.60
N TYR A 2 4.61 18.62 9.46
CA TYR A 2 3.19 18.60 9.90
C TYR A 2 2.71 19.92 10.56
N SER A 3 3.56 20.53 11.39
CA SER A 3 3.25 21.79 12.09
C SER A 3 3.11 23.00 11.15
N ALA A 4 3.87 23.02 10.04
CA ALA A 4 3.78 24.05 9.02
C ALA A 4 2.53 23.87 8.14
N ALA A 5 2.17 22.62 7.83
CA ALA A 5 0.95 22.29 7.09
C ALA A 5 -0.32 22.67 7.87
N LYS A 6 -0.36 22.41 9.18
CA LYS A 6 -1.49 22.78 10.06
C LYS A 6 -1.69 24.29 10.16
N LYS A 7 -0.61 25.08 10.21
CA LYS A 7 -0.67 26.55 10.23
C LYS A 7 -1.16 27.15 8.91
N ASN A 8 -0.81 26.53 7.78
CA ASN A 8 -1.20 26.99 6.45
C ASN A 8 -2.49 26.33 5.93
N ASN A 9 -3.22 25.58 6.78
CA ASN A 9 -4.39 24.78 6.38
C ASN A 9 -4.12 23.85 5.17
N CYS A 10 -2.88 23.44 4.94
CA CYS A 10 -2.51 22.54 3.86
C CYS A 10 -2.68 21.08 4.30
N LYS A 11 -3.26 20.24 3.44
CA LYS A 11 -3.27 18.79 3.62
C LYS A 11 -1.96 18.21 3.10
N VAL A 12 -1.15 17.65 4.00
CA VAL A 12 0.00 16.82 3.62
C VAL A 12 -0.45 15.37 3.62
N MET A 13 -0.38 14.74 2.47
CA MET A 13 -0.67 13.31 2.29
C MET A 13 0.58 12.58 1.81
N VAL A 14 0.80 11.38 2.34
CA VAL A 14 1.85 10.49 1.85
C VAL A 14 1.32 9.77 0.62
N CYS A 15 2.11 9.79 -0.47
CA CYS A 15 1.72 9.16 -1.72
C CYS A 15 1.79 7.63 -1.61
N HIS A 16 0.68 6.99 -1.24
CA HIS A 16 0.56 5.54 -1.20
C HIS A 16 0.04 5.00 -2.54
N VAL A 17 0.73 5.28 -3.65
CA VAL A 17 0.29 4.88 -5.01
C VAL A 17 -0.04 3.40 -5.08
N LEU A 18 0.82 2.55 -4.50
CA LEU A 18 0.61 1.10 -4.45
C LEU A 18 -0.68 0.70 -3.71
N ARG A 19 -1.14 1.48 -2.72
CA ARG A 19 -2.42 1.21 -2.04
C ARG A 19 -3.62 1.49 -2.93
N SER A 20 -3.49 2.43 -3.87
CA SER A 20 -4.58 2.84 -4.76
C SER A 20 -4.62 2.05 -6.07
N THR A 21 -3.66 1.16 -6.33
CA THR A 21 -3.70 0.38 -7.57
C THR A 21 -4.85 -0.64 -7.53
N PRO A 22 -5.50 -0.90 -8.67
CA PRO A 22 -6.66 -1.79 -8.74
C PRO A 22 -6.37 -3.20 -8.22
N PHE A 23 -5.12 -3.66 -8.33
CA PHE A 23 -4.66 -4.94 -7.80
C PHE A 23 -4.81 -5.04 -6.27
N TYR A 24 -4.22 -4.12 -5.51
CA TYR A 24 -4.27 -4.19 -4.03
C TYR A 24 -5.69 -3.92 -3.49
N VAL A 25 -6.49 -3.13 -4.19
CA VAL A 25 -7.90 -2.90 -3.82
C VAL A 25 -8.73 -4.18 -3.99
N ALA A 26 -8.51 -4.94 -5.07
CA ALA A 26 -9.20 -6.21 -5.29
C ALA A 26 -8.81 -7.26 -4.24
N VAL A 27 -7.52 -7.38 -3.92
CA VAL A 27 -7.04 -8.26 -2.84
C VAL A 27 -7.69 -7.88 -1.50
N LYS A 28 -7.76 -6.58 -1.18
CA LYS A 28 -8.43 -6.11 0.04
C LYS A 28 -9.91 -6.51 0.09
N LYS A 29 -10.64 -6.42 -1.01
CA LYS A 29 -12.05 -6.85 -1.08
C LYS A 29 -12.19 -8.35 -0.80
N LEU A 30 -11.37 -9.17 -1.47
CA LEU A 30 -11.38 -10.63 -1.28
C LEU A 30 -11.06 -11.05 0.17
N LEU A 31 -10.18 -10.31 0.85
CA LEU A 31 -9.88 -10.49 2.27
C LEU A 31 -11.08 -10.13 3.15
N ILE A 32 -11.79 -9.02 2.87
CA ILE A 32 -12.97 -8.58 3.63
C ILE A 32 -14.16 -9.52 3.43
N ASP A 33 -14.36 -10.01 2.20
CA ASP A 33 -15.42 -10.98 1.88
C ASP A 33 -15.18 -12.37 2.53
N GLY A 34 -14.08 -12.56 3.26
CA GLY A 34 -13.77 -13.80 3.97
C GLY A 34 -13.53 -15.00 3.04
N ARG A 35 -13.37 -14.78 1.73
CA ARG A 35 -13.24 -15.82 0.71
C ARG A 35 -11.93 -16.60 0.81
N ILE A 36 -10.89 -16.00 1.38
CA ILE A 36 -9.52 -16.52 1.41
C ILE A 36 -9.22 -17.24 2.76
N GLY A 37 -10.12 -17.17 3.74
CA GLY A 37 -9.89 -17.74 5.08
C GLY A 37 -9.00 -16.86 5.96
N GLU A 38 -8.27 -17.46 6.91
CA GLU A 38 -7.39 -16.74 7.82
C GLU A 38 -6.02 -16.41 7.20
N ILE A 39 -5.53 -15.20 7.42
CA ILE A 39 -4.24 -14.75 6.88
C ILE A 39 -3.12 -15.32 7.77
N VAL A 40 -2.40 -16.31 7.27
CA VAL A 40 -1.29 -16.94 8.00
C VAL A 40 0.01 -16.13 7.85
N THR A 41 0.34 -15.67 6.64
CA THR A 41 1.61 -14.96 6.36
C THR A 41 1.43 -13.96 5.20
N ILE A 42 2.03 -12.77 5.33
CA ILE A 42 2.12 -11.77 4.26
C ILE A 42 3.59 -11.58 3.89
N ASN A 43 3.96 -11.83 2.64
CA ASN A 43 5.31 -11.56 2.13
C ASN A 43 5.26 -10.51 1.03
N ALA A 44 5.98 -9.41 1.23
CA ALA A 44 6.18 -8.35 0.25
C ALA A 44 7.62 -8.41 -0.25
N VAL A 45 7.82 -9.00 -1.42
CA VAL A 45 9.14 -9.13 -2.05
C VAL A 45 9.23 -8.12 -3.19
N VAL A 46 10.22 -7.24 -3.14
CA VAL A 46 10.57 -6.39 -4.28
C VAL A 46 11.62 -7.16 -5.07
N TYR A 47 11.26 -7.60 -6.28
CA TYR A 47 12.21 -8.26 -7.16
C TYR A 47 13.16 -7.22 -7.75
N GLU A 48 14.37 -7.15 -7.22
CA GLU A 48 15.46 -6.46 -7.90
C GLU A 48 15.94 -7.35 -9.04
N ARG A 49 15.71 -6.93 -10.28
CA ARG A 49 16.37 -7.54 -11.45
C ARG A 49 17.87 -7.22 -11.33
N ARG A 50 18.62 -8.05 -10.62
CA ARG A 50 20.07 -8.11 -10.82
C ARG A 50 20.28 -8.58 -12.26
N THR A 51 20.51 -7.65 -13.17
CA THR A 51 21.24 -7.95 -14.41
C THR A 51 22.61 -8.46 -13.98
N ALA A 52 22.75 -9.78 -13.98
CA ALA A 52 24.03 -10.43 -13.78
C ALA A 52 24.85 -10.26 -15.05
N CYS A 53 25.91 -9.46 -14.95
CA CYS A 53 27.02 -9.23 -15.90
C CYS A 53 26.66 -8.75 -17.32
#